data_AF-A0A9W4HDI0-F1
#
_entry.id   AF-A0A9W4HDI0-F1
#
_cell.length_a   1.000
_cell.length_b   1.000
_cell.length_c   1.000
_cell.angle_alpha   90.00
_cell.angle_beta   90.00
_cell.angle_gamma   90.00
#
_symmetry.space_group_name_H-M   'P 1'
#
loop_
_entity.id
_entity.type
_entity.pdbx_description
1 polymer ?
#
loop_
_entity_poly.entity_id
_entity_poly.type
_entity_poly.pdbx_seq_one_letter_code
_entity_poly.pdbx_strand_id
1 'polypeptide(L)' 'MILSGEFHLFRLPVLGLWLNIFQNIRSMGFTGVSFYVDWSLVEGKPGYAITDGI' A
#
# COMPACT_ATOMS: atom_id res chain seq x y z
N MET A 1 -16.20 15.76 0.27
CA MET A 1 -15.07 16.00 -0.64
C MET A 1 -14.01 14.95 -0.37
N ILE A 2 -13.45 14.29 -1.38
CA ILE A 2 -12.34 13.34 -1.21
C ILE A 2 -11.06 14.04 -1.65
N LEU A 3 -10.08 14.09 -0.75
CA LEU A 3 -8.70 14.45 -1.06
C LEU A 3 -7.84 13.22 -0.75
N SER A 4 -7.22 12.62 -1.78
CA SER A 4 -6.54 11.32 -1.69
C SER A 4 -5.07 11.42 -2.09
N GLY A 5 -4.21 10.66 -1.40
CA GLY A 5 -2.78 10.53 -1.70
C GLY A 5 -2.43 9.13 -2.18
N GLU A 6 -1.51 9.01 -3.12
CA GLU A 6 -1.06 7.72 -3.68
C GLU A 6 0.03 7.08 -2.81
N PHE A 7 -0.14 5.81 -2.42
CA PHE A 7 0.87 5.06 -1.67
C PHE A 7 0.98 3.61 -2.15
N HIS A 8 2.16 3.20 -2.60
CA HIS A 8 2.41 1.84 -3.07
C HIS A 8 2.93 0.97 -1.92
N LEU A 9 2.04 0.17 -1.31
CA LEU A 9 2.32 -0.68 -0.14
C LEU A 9 3.55 -1.58 -0.35
N PHE A 10 3.66 -2.20 -1.53
CA PHE A 10 4.74 -3.12 -1.88
C PHE A 10 6.12 -2.45 -2.00
N ARG A 11 6.20 -1.12 -2.06
CA ARG A 11 7.47 -0.37 -2.05
C ARG A 11 7.98 -0.08 -0.64
N LEU A 12 7.20 -0.40 0.40
CA LEU A 12 7.59 -0.32 1.80
C LEU A 12 7.18 -1.62 2.53
N PRO A 13 7.93 -2.73 2.39
CA PRO A 13 7.55 -4.04 2.93
C PRO A 13 7.80 -4.15 4.45
N VAL A 14 7.37 -3.15 5.22
CA VAL A 14 7.46 -3.10 6.67
C VAL A 14 6.11 -2.63 7.22
N LEU A 15 5.25 -3.59 7.56
CA LEU A 15 3.86 -3.35 8.00
C LEU A 15 3.75 -2.31 9.13
N GLY A 16 4.68 -2.34 10.09
CA GLY A 16 4.70 -1.40 11.21
C GLY A 16 4.89 0.07 10.80
N LEU A 17 5.49 0.34 9.64
CA LEU A 17 5.72 1.71 9.15
C LEU A 17 4.52 2.28 8.38
N TRP A 18 3.57 1.46 7.94
CA TRP A 18 2.41 1.95 7.17
C TRP A 18 1.55 2.91 7.98
N LEU A 19 1.36 2.65 9.27
CA LEU A 19 0.61 3.54 10.15
C LEU A 19 1.25 4.94 10.23
N ASN A 20 2.59 5.00 10.30
CA ASN A 20 3.30 6.28 10.31
C ASN A 20 3.05 7.08 9.02
N ILE A 21 3.06 6.40 7.86
CA ILE A 21 2.72 7.03 6.57
C ILE A 21 1.28 7.53 6.56
N PHE A 22 0.31 6.72 7.01
CA PHE A 22 -1.10 7.14 7.04
C PHE A 22 -1.36 8.31 8.01
N GLN A 23 -0.64 8.36 9.14
CA GLN A 23 -0.70 9.49 10.05
C GLN A 23 -0.19 10.78 9.40
N ASN A 24 0.91 10.70 8.64
CA ASN A 24 1.43 11.85 7.88
C ASN A 24 0.48 12.31 6.76
N ILE A 25 -0.13 11.36 6.03
CA ILE A 25 -1.14 11.68 5.00
C ILE A 25 -2.33 12.38 5.65
N ARG A 26 -2.83 11.85 6.77
CA ARG A 26 -3.94 12.45 7.52
C ARG A 26 -3.60 13.85 8.05
N SER A 27 -2.38 14.08 8.54
CA SER A 27 -1.97 15.39 9.07
C SER A 27 -1.92 16.48 8.00
N MET A 28 -1.77 16.12 6.72
CA MET A 28 -1.85 17.05 5.59
C MET A 28 -3.31 17.40 5.18
N GLY A 29 -4.32 16.87 5.88
CA GLY A 29 -5.74 17.13 5.60
C GLY A 29 -6.38 16.17 4.59
N PHE A 30 -5.66 15.13 4.17
CA PHE A 30 -6.20 14.11 3.26
C PHE A 30 -7.21 13.22 3.99
N THR A 31 -8.17 12.72 3.23
CA THR A 31 -9.27 11.87 3.73
C THR A 31 -9.26 10.47 3.13
N GLY A 32 -8.36 10.20 2.19
CA GLY A 32 -8.22 8.91 1.54
C GLY A 32 -6.79 8.62 1.10
N VAL A 33 -6.57 7.34 0.78
CA VAL A 33 -5.34 6.83 0.16
C VAL A 33 -5.76 6.00 -1.04
N SER A 34 -5.06 6.17 -2.15
CA SER A 34 -5.10 5.28 -3.31
C SER A 34 -3.84 4.42 -3.33
N PHE A 35 -3.95 3.17 -3.74
CA PHE A 35 -2.83 2.25 -3.81
C PHE A 35 -2.96 1.29 -4.98
N TYR A 36 -1.80 0.90 -5.54
CA TYR A 36 -1.69 -0.21 -6.48
C TYR A 36 -1.26 -1.50 -5.79
N VAL A 37 -1.62 -2.61 -6.42
CA VAL A 37 -1.04 -3.92 -6.17
C VAL A 37 -0.23 -4.30 -7.40
N ASP A 38 1.02 -4.70 -7.20
CA ASP A 38 1.87 -5.19 -8.28
C ASP A 38 1.62 -6.69 -8.47
N TRP A 39 0.95 -7.06 -9.57
CA TRP A 39 0.63 -8.46 -9.87
C TRP A 39 1.90 -9.31 -9.99
N SER A 40 3.01 -8.75 -10.49
CA SER A 40 4.26 -9.53 -10.62
C SER A 40 4.80 -10.04 -9.29
N LEU A 41 4.50 -9.35 -8.18
CA LEU A 41 4.87 -9.76 -6.83
C LEU A 41 3.89 -10.76 -6.21
N VAL A 42 2.63 -10.75 -6.65
CA VAL A 42 1.57 -11.64 -6.14
C VAL A 42 1.56 -12.97 -6.89
N GLU A 43 1.85 -12.99 -8.18
CA GLU A 43 1.80 -14.19 -9.02
C GLU A 43 3.06 -14.33 -9.87
N GLY A 44 4.20 -14.49 -9.19
CA GLY A 44 5.48 -14.78 -9.87
C GLY A 44 5.49 -16.14 -10.61
N LYS A 45 4.57 -17.05 -10.25
CA LYS A 45 4.34 -18.33 -10.94
C LYS A 45 2.88 -18.38 -11.43
N PRO A 46 2.62 -18.56 -12.74
CA PRO A 46 1.26 -18.62 -13.27
C PRO A 46 0.39 -19.67 -12.57
N GLY A 47 -0.81 -19.26 -12.16
CA GLY A 47 -1.77 -20.06 -11.40
C GLY A 47 -1.45 -20.20 -9.91
N TYR A 48 -0.42 -19.52 -9.38
CA TYR A 48 -0.02 -19.60 -7.98
C TYR A 48 0.13 -18.21 -7.35
N ALA A 49 -0.95 -17.74 -6.74
CA ALA A 49 -0.97 -16.48 -6.00
C ALA A 49 -0.35 -16.66 -4.60
N ILE A 50 0.53 -15.73 -4.22
CA ILE A 50 1.13 -15.61 -2.90
C ILE A 50 0.81 -14.20 -2.39
N THR A 51 0.11 -14.13 -1.26
CA THR A 51 -0.27 -12.86 -0.61
C THR A 51 0.21 -12.78 0.82
N ASP A 52 1.08 -13.71 1.23
CA ASP A 52 1.65 -13.74 2.57
C ASP A 52 2.67 -12.61 2.75
N GLY A 53 2.85 -12.19 4.00
CA GLY A 53 3.91 -11.26 4.37
C GLY A 53 5.30 -11.92 4.35
N ILE A 54 6.32 -11.11 4.63
CA ILE A 54 7.68 -11.57 4.94
C ILE A 54 7.76 -11.88 6.44
#